data_AF-A0A2G1YD52-F1
#
_entry.id   AF-A0A2G1YD52-F1
#
_cell.length_a   1.000
_cell.length_b   1.000
_cell.length_c   1.000
_cell.angle_alpha   90.00
_cell.angle_beta   90.00
_cell.angle_gamma   90.00
#
_symmetry.space_group_name_H-M   'P 1'
#
loop_
_entity.id
_entity.type
_entity.pdbx_description
1 polymer ?
#
loop_
_entity_poly.entity_id
_entity_poly.type
_entity_poly.pdbx_seq_one_letter_code
_entity_poly.pdbx_strand_id
1 'polypeptide(L)'
;SHQKLAKAYEEGFFKDLLTPLAGLDKPTMEQLASYPWIVAPANSPLREQWEKLFGEGPPSVTPPATPIECGSVMIIGRLLTDGDFLTLLSPDQVALQIRSGLLAQVGPPLEGTKRVVGITTRRSWRPTATQRRFLDMLAQAAAGERPEAGQQDLRESGWV
;
A
#
# COMPACT_ATOMS: atom_id res chain seq x y z
N SER A 1 -26.81 6.80 -11.19
CA SER A 1 -25.37 6.96 -11.42
C SER A 1 -24.55 5.68 -11.48
N HIS A 2 -24.99 4.52 -10.98
CA HIS A 2 -24.21 3.26 -11.04
C HIS A 2 -23.99 2.69 -12.46
N GLN A 3 -24.88 2.98 -13.41
CA GLN A 3 -24.78 2.45 -14.78
C GLN A 3 -23.70 3.12 -15.65
N LYS A 4 -23.25 4.34 -15.32
CA LYS A 4 -22.19 5.03 -16.08
C LYS A 4 -20.80 4.49 -15.75
N LEU A 5 -20.58 4.02 -14.51
CA LEU A 5 -19.29 3.46 -14.08
C LEU A 5 -19.06 2.04 -14.65
N ALA A 6 -20.11 1.23 -14.73
CA ALA A 6 -20.02 -0.10 -15.35
C ALA A 6 -19.73 -0.02 -16.86
N LYS A 7 -20.31 0.96 -17.57
CA LYS A 7 -20.09 1.15 -19.01
C LYS A 7 -18.66 1.65 -19.33
N ALA A 8 -18.07 2.46 -18.45
CA ALA A 8 -16.68 2.89 -18.58
C ALA A 8 -15.67 1.73 -18.38
N TYR A 9 -16.09 0.65 -17.71
CA TYR A 9 -15.31 -0.59 -17.53
C TYR A 9 -15.28 -1.44 -18.81
N GLU A 10 -16.38 -1.49 -19.57
CA GLU A 10 -16.47 -2.23 -20.84
C GLU A 10 -15.86 -1.47 -22.03
N GLU A 11 -15.85 -0.13 -22.00
CA GLU A 11 -15.41 0.70 -23.14
C GLU A 11 -13.90 1.04 -23.13
N GLY A 12 -13.08 0.42 -22.27
CA GLY A 12 -11.62 0.56 -22.32
C GLY A 12 -11.07 1.95 -21.98
N PHE A 13 -11.92 2.87 -21.51
CA PHE A 13 -11.58 4.28 -21.30
C PHE A 13 -10.56 4.53 -20.16
N PHE A 14 -10.41 3.58 -19.24
CA PHE A 14 -9.40 3.62 -18.17
C PHE A 14 -8.11 2.88 -18.51
N LYS A 15 -8.04 2.16 -19.64
CA LYS A 15 -6.83 1.44 -20.04
C LYS A 15 -5.68 2.39 -20.39
N ASP A 16 -6.02 3.62 -20.79
CA ASP A 16 -5.08 4.70 -21.13
C ASP A 16 -4.76 5.64 -19.94
N LEU A 17 -5.42 5.45 -18.79
CA LEU A 17 -5.31 6.32 -17.60
C LEU A 17 -4.58 5.65 -16.43
N LEU A 18 -4.22 4.39 -16.61
CA LEU A 18 -3.30 3.70 -15.73
C LEU A 18 -1.91 4.24 -16.03
N THR A 19 -1.29 4.87 -15.04
CA THR A 19 0.13 5.26 -15.06
C THR A 19 0.93 4.15 -15.76
N PRO A 20 1.82 4.42 -16.74
CA PRO A 20 2.53 3.39 -17.53
C PRO A 20 3.19 2.24 -16.74
N LEU A 21 3.33 2.39 -15.42
CA LEU A 21 3.85 1.38 -14.50
C LEU A 21 2.79 0.41 -13.95
N ALA A 22 1.51 0.76 -14.04
CA ALA A 22 0.40 -0.07 -13.60
C ALA A 22 0.36 -1.37 -14.41
N GLY A 23 0.46 -2.50 -13.71
CA GLY A 23 0.53 -3.82 -14.35
C GLY A 23 1.93 -4.21 -14.84
N LEU A 24 2.98 -3.41 -14.59
CA LEU A 24 4.35 -3.89 -14.73
C LEU A 24 4.73 -4.74 -13.51
N ASP A 25 5.03 -6.01 -13.76
CA ASP A 25 5.47 -6.94 -12.71
C ASP A 25 6.79 -6.50 -12.06
N LYS A 26 7.68 -5.84 -12.81
CA LYS A 26 9.03 -5.43 -12.37
C LYS A 26 9.46 -4.12 -13.04
N PRO A 27 9.01 -2.96 -12.55
CA PRO A 27 9.50 -1.67 -13.04
C PRO A 27 10.98 -1.49 -12.68
N THR A 28 11.75 -0.80 -13.53
CA THR A 28 13.13 -0.44 -13.23
C THR A 28 13.19 0.72 -12.23
N MET A 29 14.34 0.90 -11.57
CA MET A 29 14.51 2.01 -10.62
C MET A 29 14.42 3.38 -11.31
N GLU A 30 14.86 3.50 -12.55
CA GLU A 30 14.75 4.72 -13.36
C GLU A 30 13.29 5.03 -13.69
N GLN A 31 12.50 4.00 -14.01
CA GLN A 31 11.07 4.14 -14.23
C GLN A 31 10.36 4.64 -12.96
N LEU A 32 10.66 4.05 -11.81
CA LEU A 32 10.11 4.48 -10.52
C LEU A 32 10.54 5.90 -10.15
N ALA A 33 11.80 6.27 -10.44
CA ALA A 33 12.33 7.61 -10.18
C ALA A 33 11.77 8.69 -11.11
N SER A 34 11.15 8.30 -12.24
CA SER A 34 10.55 9.25 -13.20
C SER A 34 9.21 9.84 -12.74
N TYR A 35 8.59 9.28 -11.71
CA TYR A 35 7.32 9.76 -11.14
C TYR A 35 7.54 10.53 -9.83
N PRO A 36 6.67 11.51 -9.50
CA PRO A 36 6.67 12.13 -8.19
C PRO A 36 6.12 11.18 -7.13
N TRP A 37 6.68 11.25 -5.92
CA TRP A 37 6.32 10.37 -4.82
C TRP A 37 5.59 11.10 -3.70
N ILE A 38 4.49 10.50 -3.22
CA ILE A 38 3.90 10.86 -1.93
C ILE A 38 4.55 9.97 -0.89
N VAL A 39 5.17 10.59 0.11
CA VAL A 39 6.03 9.92 1.09
C VAL A 39 5.48 10.09 2.50
N ALA A 40 5.70 9.08 3.34
CA ALA A 40 5.32 9.14 4.74
C ALA A 40 6.19 10.15 5.52
N PRO A 41 5.73 10.65 6.70
CA PRO A 41 6.51 11.56 7.51
C PRO A 41 7.90 11.03 7.90
N ALA A 42 8.85 11.95 8.08
CA ALA A 42 10.18 11.62 8.60
C ALA A 42 10.11 10.76 9.88
N ASN A 43 11.07 9.84 10.05
CA ASN A 43 11.14 8.88 11.16
C ASN A 43 9.98 7.88 11.25
N SER A 44 9.24 7.68 10.16
CA SER A 44 8.27 6.60 10.04
C SER A 44 8.89 5.37 9.36
N PRO A 45 8.45 4.15 9.68
CA PRO A 45 8.95 2.95 9.00
C PRO A 45 8.77 2.97 7.47
N LEU A 46 7.67 3.56 6.98
CA LEU A 46 7.43 3.69 5.54
C LEU A 46 8.40 4.69 4.89
N ARG A 47 8.77 5.77 5.59
CA ARG A 47 9.81 6.69 5.11
C ARG A 47 11.15 5.96 4.99
N GLU A 48 11.56 5.22 6.02
CA GLU A 48 12.82 4.46 6.00
C GLU A 48 12.85 3.44 4.85
N GLN A 49 11.71 2.81 4.53
CA GLN A 49 11.61 1.88 3.39
C GLN A 49 11.78 2.59 2.05
N TRP A 50 11.14 3.76 1.88
CA TRP A 50 11.32 4.57 0.67
C TRP A 50 12.77 5.05 0.54
N GLU A 51 13.39 5.45 1.65
CA GLU A 51 14.80 5.86 1.67
C GLU A 51 15.73 4.69 1.34
N LYS A 52 15.46 3.47 1.81
CA LYS A 52 16.23 2.29 1.41
C LYS A 52 16.06 1.97 -0.08
N LEU A 53 14.83 2.05 -0.59
CA LEU A 53 14.51 1.80 -2.00
C LEU A 53 15.35 2.67 -2.93
N PHE A 54 15.51 3.97 -2.64
CA PHE A 54 16.27 4.89 -3.47
C PHE A 54 17.70 5.19 -2.97
N GLY A 55 18.03 4.87 -1.72
CA GLY A 55 19.31 5.14 -1.08
C GLY A 55 20.30 3.97 -1.13
N GLU A 56 19.81 2.73 -1.22
CA GLU A 56 20.62 1.51 -1.46
C GLU A 56 20.61 1.07 -2.93
N GLY A 57 19.88 1.81 -3.79
CA GLY A 57 19.81 1.55 -5.23
C GLY A 57 21.13 1.81 -5.97
N PRO A 58 21.20 1.50 -7.27
CA PRO A 58 22.38 1.77 -8.08
C PRO A 58 22.82 3.23 -7.93
N PRO A 59 24.12 3.52 -7.77
CA PRO A 59 24.64 4.90 -7.58
C PRO A 59 24.24 5.90 -8.66
N SER A 60 23.72 5.43 -9.79
CA SER A 60 23.31 6.22 -10.95
C SER A 60 21.88 6.76 -10.89
N VAL A 61 21.03 6.33 -9.94
CA VAL A 61 19.63 6.76 -9.88
C VAL A 61 19.48 7.92 -8.90
N THR A 62 19.06 9.09 -9.40
CA THR A 62 18.72 10.22 -8.53
C THR A 62 17.37 9.95 -7.87
N PRO A 63 17.23 10.13 -6.54
CA PRO A 63 15.94 9.98 -5.86
C PRO A 63 14.87 10.87 -6.48
N PRO A 64 13.62 10.40 -6.62
CA PRO A 64 12.55 11.16 -7.25
C PRO A 64 12.14 12.37 -6.41
N ALA A 65 11.43 13.30 -7.06
CA ALA A 65 10.78 14.41 -6.36
C ALA A 65 9.76 13.88 -5.34
N THR A 66 9.76 14.47 -4.14
CA THR A 66 8.83 14.14 -3.05
C THR A 66 8.01 15.37 -2.64
N PRO A 67 7.12 15.87 -3.51
CA PRO A 67 6.43 17.15 -3.29
C PRO A 67 5.43 17.12 -2.13
N ILE A 68 5.03 15.92 -1.67
CA ILE A 68 4.00 15.74 -0.66
C ILE A 68 4.49 14.76 0.40
N GLU A 69 4.53 15.23 1.65
CA GLU A 69 4.67 14.39 2.83
C GLU A 69 3.31 14.20 3.50
N CYS A 70 2.83 12.95 3.61
CA CYS A 70 1.51 12.65 4.17
C CYS A 70 1.47 11.25 4.80
N GLY A 71 0.89 11.13 6.00
CA GLY A 71 0.66 9.84 6.68
C GLY A 71 -0.78 9.34 6.65
N SER A 72 -1.69 10.03 5.95
CA SER A 72 -3.12 9.70 5.94
C SER A 72 -3.49 8.90 4.70
N VAL A 73 -3.81 7.61 4.89
CA VAL A 73 -4.30 6.71 3.84
C VAL A 73 -5.43 7.33 3.03
N MET A 74 -6.37 8.03 3.69
CA MET A 74 -7.52 8.65 3.02
C MET A 74 -7.11 9.80 2.09
N ILE A 75 -6.16 10.64 2.52
CA ILE A 75 -5.66 11.76 1.71
C ILE A 75 -4.80 11.21 0.57
N ILE A 76 -3.90 10.29 0.89
CA ILE A 76 -3.04 9.61 -0.10
C ILE A 76 -3.91 8.98 -1.20
N GLY A 77 -4.91 8.18 -0.83
CA GLY A 77 -5.81 7.54 -1.79
C GLY A 77 -6.55 8.54 -2.68
N ARG A 78 -6.90 9.72 -2.17
CA ARG A 78 -7.52 10.78 -2.98
C ARG A 78 -6.51 11.44 -3.93
N LEU A 79 -5.30 11.72 -3.47
CA LEU A 79 -4.26 12.34 -4.28
C LEU A 79 -3.80 11.43 -5.42
N LEU A 80 -3.68 10.12 -5.16
CA LEU A 80 -3.37 9.12 -6.18
C LEU A 80 -4.44 9.03 -7.27
N THR A 81 -5.72 9.30 -6.95
CA THR A 81 -6.78 9.34 -7.97
C THR A 81 -6.84 10.63 -8.77
N ASP A 82 -6.21 11.71 -8.28
CA ASP A 82 -6.24 13.03 -8.91
C ASP A 82 -4.94 13.34 -9.71
N GLY A 83 -3.91 12.48 -9.66
CA GLY A 83 -2.67 12.66 -10.44
C GLY A 83 -1.71 11.46 -10.40
N ASP A 84 -0.65 11.52 -11.23
CA ASP A 84 0.33 10.44 -11.41
C ASP A 84 1.40 10.44 -10.31
N PHE A 85 1.00 10.02 -9.10
CA PHE A 85 1.92 9.82 -7.98
C PHE A 85 2.16 8.34 -7.71
N LEU A 86 3.33 8.03 -7.16
CA LEU A 86 3.61 6.74 -6.53
C LEU A 86 3.66 6.89 -5.00
N THR A 87 3.29 5.86 -4.27
CA THR A 87 3.44 5.84 -2.81
C THR A 87 3.76 4.46 -2.25
N LEU A 88 4.17 4.47 -0.97
CA LEU A 88 4.33 3.27 -0.18
C LEU A 88 3.14 3.07 0.72
N LEU A 89 2.34 2.06 0.41
CA LEU A 89 1.12 1.75 1.14
C LEU A 89 0.84 0.26 1.13
N SER A 90 0.17 -0.24 2.17
CA SER A 90 -0.33 -1.62 2.14
C SER A 90 -1.52 -1.70 1.19
N PRO A 91 -1.56 -2.68 0.26
CA PRO A 91 -2.71 -2.90 -0.62
C PRO A 91 -4.04 -3.02 0.13
N ASP A 92 -4.03 -3.59 1.34
CA ASP A 92 -5.22 -3.73 2.18
C ASP A 92 -5.82 -2.39 2.59
N GLN A 93 -4.98 -1.36 2.78
CA GLN A 93 -5.43 -0.01 3.17
C GLN A 93 -6.20 0.70 2.06
N VAL A 94 -6.01 0.27 0.80
CA VAL A 94 -6.66 0.81 -0.41
C VAL A 94 -7.33 -0.27 -1.24
N ALA A 95 -7.69 -1.40 -0.61
CA ALA A 95 -8.17 -2.57 -1.31
C ALA A 95 -9.45 -2.30 -2.10
N LEU A 96 -10.31 -1.39 -1.62
CA LEU A 96 -11.52 -0.99 -2.36
C LEU A 96 -11.15 -0.24 -3.64
N GLN A 97 -10.22 0.70 -3.58
CA GLN A 97 -9.75 1.48 -4.72
C GLN A 97 -9.11 0.56 -5.76
N ILE A 98 -8.26 -0.37 -5.33
CA ILE A 98 -7.64 -1.39 -6.19
C ILE A 98 -8.71 -2.25 -6.86
N ARG A 99 -9.65 -2.83 -6.09
CA ARG A 99 -10.73 -3.66 -6.65
C ARG A 99 -11.64 -2.90 -7.62
N SER A 100 -11.82 -1.60 -7.42
CA SER A 100 -12.60 -0.75 -8.31
C SER A 100 -11.83 -0.29 -9.57
N GLY A 101 -10.54 -0.62 -9.68
CA GLY A 101 -9.67 -0.18 -10.77
C GLY A 101 -9.26 1.30 -10.69
N LEU A 102 -9.48 1.97 -9.55
CA LEU A 102 -9.08 3.37 -9.34
C LEU A 102 -7.59 3.50 -9.03
N LEU A 103 -7.00 2.46 -8.45
CA LEU A 103 -5.57 2.37 -8.16
C LEU A 103 -5.04 1.03 -8.66
N ALA A 104 -3.76 0.98 -8.97
CA ALA A 104 -3.08 -0.23 -9.39
C ALA A 104 -1.85 -0.45 -8.53
N GLN A 105 -1.59 -1.71 -8.18
CA GLN A 105 -0.33 -2.07 -7.54
C GLN A 105 0.80 -2.05 -8.59
N VAL A 106 1.96 -1.53 -8.20
CA VAL A 106 3.15 -1.43 -9.03
C VAL A 106 4.27 -2.30 -8.44
N GLY A 107 4.81 -3.21 -9.25
CA GLY A 107 5.92 -4.07 -8.86
C GLY A 107 5.60 -5.09 -7.75
N PRO A 108 6.61 -5.91 -7.38
CA PRO A 108 6.46 -6.90 -6.32
C PRO A 108 6.50 -6.24 -4.94
N PRO A 109 6.03 -6.94 -3.90
CA PRO A 109 6.24 -6.51 -2.54
C PRO A 109 7.71 -6.31 -2.21
N LEU A 110 8.04 -5.27 -1.44
CA LEU A 110 9.42 -5.12 -1.00
C LEU A 110 9.82 -6.13 0.05
N GLU A 111 11.07 -6.58 -0.08
CA GLU A 111 11.75 -7.31 0.98
C GLU A 111 11.77 -6.52 2.28
N GLY A 112 11.52 -7.20 3.40
CA GLY A 112 11.55 -6.59 4.74
C GLY A 112 10.32 -5.77 5.12
N THR A 113 9.27 -5.75 4.29
CA THR A 113 8.05 -4.97 4.58
C THR A 113 6.96 -5.73 5.33
N LYS A 114 7.20 -7.03 5.61
CA LYS A 114 6.34 -7.83 6.50
C LYS A 114 6.37 -7.27 7.92
N ARG A 115 5.31 -6.54 8.29
CA ARG A 115 5.15 -6.02 9.65
C ARG A 115 4.38 -7.00 10.52
N VAL A 116 4.94 -7.30 11.70
CA VAL A 116 4.19 -7.98 12.75
C VAL A 116 3.26 -6.95 13.42
N VAL A 117 1.96 -7.15 13.28
CA VAL A 117 0.96 -6.43 14.08
C VAL A 117 0.80 -7.17 15.40
N GLY A 118 0.93 -6.44 16.51
CA GLY A 118 0.88 -7.00 17.85
C GLY A 118 0.11 -6.10 18.81
N ILE A 119 -0.08 -6.60 20.03
CA ILE A 119 -0.81 -5.92 21.08
C ILE A 119 0.19 -5.50 22.15
N THR A 120 0.32 -4.21 22.38
CA THR A 120 1.17 -3.68 23.46
C THR A 120 0.33 -3.46 24.70
N THR A 121 0.72 -4.10 25.80
CA THR A 121 0.02 -3.99 27.09
C THR A 121 0.93 -3.44 28.17
N ARG A 122 0.38 -2.76 29.18
CA ARG A 122 1.16 -2.36 30.36
C ARG A 122 1.62 -3.62 31.11
N ARG A 123 2.86 -3.63 31.64
CA ARG A 123 3.46 -4.78 32.34
C ARG A 123 2.55 -5.37 33.44
N SER A 124 1.85 -4.52 34.18
CA SER A 124 0.98 -4.93 35.29
C SER A 124 -0.51 -4.96 34.92
N TRP A 125 -0.82 -4.97 33.62
CA TRP A 125 -2.21 -4.99 33.16
C TRP A 125 -2.87 -6.33 33.46
N ARG A 126 -4.04 -6.27 34.09
CA ARG A 126 -4.94 -7.40 34.28
C ARG A 126 -6.21 -7.09 33.48
N PRO A 127 -6.46 -7.75 32.34
CA PRO A 127 -7.65 -7.46 31.56
C PRO A 127 -8.91 -7.89 32.31
N THR A 128 -9.97 -7.11 32.16
CA THR A 128 -11.32 -7.53 32.56
C THR A 128 -11.77 -8.73 31.71
N ALA A 129 -12.86 -9.39 32.12
CA ALA A 129 -13.46 -10.48 31.34
C ALA A 129 -13.78 -10.04 29.90
N THR A 130 -14.35 -8.84 29.72
CA THR A 130 -14.65 -8.27 28.39
C THR A 130 -13.39 -8.02 27.57
N GLN A 131 -12.33 -7.48 28.18
CA GLN A 131 -11.07 -7.24 27.48
C GLN A 131 -10.41 -8.55 27.05
N ARG A 132 -10.43 -9.58 27.90
CA ARG A 132 -9.89 -10.90 27.56
C ARG A 132 -10.66 -11.53 26.40
N ARG A 133 -11.98 -11.50 26.46
CA ARG A 133 -12.84 -11.98 25.37
C ARG A 133 -12.55 -11.25 24.06
N PHE A 134 -12.33 -9.94 24.11
CA PHE A 134 -11.94 -9.17 22.93
C PHE A 134 -10.60 -9.64 22.35
N LEU A 135 -9.58 -9.85 23.19
CA LEU A 135 -8.27 -10.37 22.73
C LEU A 135 -8.40 -11.74 22.07
N ASP A 136 -9.21 -12.64 22.65
CA ASP A 136 -9.44 -13.98 22.10
C ASP A 136 -10.12 -13.90 20.73
N MET A 137 -11.14 -13.05 20.60
CA MET A 137 -11.82 -12.81 19.31
C MET A 137 -10.89 -12.19 18.27
N LEU A 138 -10.05 -11.25 18.69
CA LEU A 138 -9.06 -10.61 17.80
C LEU A 138 -8.03 -11.63 17.30
N ALA A 139 -7.56 -12.53 18.17
CA ALA A 139 -6.65 -13.61 17.79
C ALA A 139 -7.31 -14.60 16.81
N GLN A 140 -8.59 -14.93 17.02
CA GLN A 140 -9.35 -15.79 16.10
C GLN A 140 -9.54 -15.14 14.72
N ALA A 141 -9.92 -13.86 14.68
CA ALA A 141 -10.07 -13.12 13.42
C ALA A 141 -8.75 -13.06 12.65
N ALA A 142 -7.63 -12.74 13.33
CA ALA A 142 -6.31 -12.70 12.71
C ALA A 142 -5.85 -14.08 12.19
N ALA A 143 -6.28 -15.18 12.83
CA ALA A 143 -5.99 -16.53 12.36
C ALA A 143 -6.83 -16.92 11.14
N GLY A 144 -8.07 -16.44 11.05
CA GLY A 144 -8.99 -16.67 9.93
C GLY A 144 -8.64 -15.89 8.66
N GLU A 145 -7.85 -14.82 8.78
CA GLU A 145 -7.32 -14.03 7.65
C GLU A 145 -5.98 -14.59 7.09
N ARG A 146 -5.56 -15.80 7.48
CA ARG A 146 -4.46 -16.46 6.76
C ARG A 146 -4.96 -16.80 5.35
N PRO A 147 -4.23 -16.42 4.29
CA PRO A 147 -4.64 -16.76 2.94
C PRO A 147 -4.79 -18.28 2.84
N GLU A 148 -5.92 -18.73 2.30
CA GLU A 148 -6.08 -20.12 1.91
C GLU A 148 -4.94 -20.50 0.95
N ALA A 149 -4.45 -21.73 1.06
CA ALA A 149 -3.31 -22.21 0.27
C ALA A 149 -3.58 -21.98 -1.24
N GLY A 150 -2.95 -20.94 -1.81
CA GLY A 150 -3.13 -20.54 -3.22
C GLY A 150 -3.54 -19.08 -3.46
N GLN A 151 -3.98 -18.33 -2.43
CA GLN A 151 -4.27 -16.90 -2.56
C GLN A 151 -3.03 -16.06 -2.20
N GLN A 152 -2.62 -15.16 -3.10
CA GLN A 152 -1.51 -14.23 -2.80
C GLN A 152 -1.83 -13.40 -1.56
N ASP A 153 -0.89 -13.35 -0.62
CA ASP A 153 -1.02 -12.61 0.62
C ASP A 153 -0.88 -11.11 0.33
N LEU A 154 -2.01 -10.40 0.17
CA LEU A 154 -2.04 -8.96 -0.13
C LEU A 154 -1.47 -8.08 1.00
N ARG A 155 -1.18 -8.67 2.18
CA ARG A 155 -0.44 -8.03 3.28
C ARG A 155 1.05 -7.91 2.98
N GLU A 156 1.53 -8.59 1.94
CA GLU A 156 2.84 -8.34 1.36
C GLU A 156 2.76 -7.00 0.65
N SER A 157 3.38 -5.99 1.24
CA SER A 157 3.36 -4.60 0.78
C SER A 157 4.01 -4.47 -0.59
N GLY A 158 3.20 -4.67 -1.63
CA GLY A 158 3.39 -4.06 -2.93
C GLY A 158 3.06 -2.58 -2.88
N TRP A 159 3.66 -1.84 -3.79
CA TRP A 159 3.49 -0.39 -3.87
C TRP A 159 2.24 -0.05 -4.67
N VAL A 160 1.67 1.12 -4.44
CA VAL A 160 0.49 1.63 -5.17
C VAL A 160 0.78 3.03 -5.66
#